data_AF-A0A4U3MR88-F1
#
_entry.id   AF-A0A4U3MR88-F1
#
_cell.length_a   1.000
_cell.length_b   1.000
_cell.length_c   1.000
_cell.angle_alpha   90.00
_cell.angle_beta   90.00
_cell.angle_gamma   90.00
#
_symmetry.space_group_name_H-M   'P 1'
#
loop_
_entity.id
_entity.type
_entity.pdbx_description
1 polymer ?
#
loop_
_entity_poly.entity_id
_entity_poly.type
_entity_poly.pdbx_seq_one_letter_code
_entity_poly.pdbx_strand_id
1 'polypeptide(L)'
;MYRWHNPVVCAYLLQHPAEGHEKHLDVQFRWLQLLLDQGIDAVIRVAAHQVARNRHASRQGYDMTPFERYAPLPPGRAATDFGASFSALPVVGGSFVFDGPEAYGRRIEAVAAATVERLSGRT
;
A
#
# COMPACT_ATOMS: atom_id res chain seq x y z
N MET A 1 -9.61 12.33 -0.07
CA MET A 1 -8.48 11.88 -0.93
C MET A 1 -7.23 11.55 -0.11
N TYR A 2 -6.78 12.43 0.81
CA TYR A 2 -5.56 12.21 1.61
C TYR A 2 -5.51 10.91 2.43
N ARG A 3 -6.64 10.43 2.96
CA ARG A 3 -6.69 9.22 3.79
C ARG A 3 -6.18 7.96 3.08
N TRP A 4 -6.37 7.88 1.77
CA TRP A 4 -6.00 6.73 0.94
C TRP A 4 -4.62 6.87 0.29
N HIS A 5 -3.92 7.98 0.52
CA HIS A 5 -2.63 8.24 -0.12
C HIS A 5 -1.60 7.15 0.18
N ASN A 6 -1.45 6.75 1.43
CA ASN A 6 -0.50 5.70 1.82
C ASN A 6 -0.80 4.36 1.13
N PRO A 7 -2.03 3.81 1.21
CA PRO A 7 -2.40 2.62 0.44
C PRO A 7 -2.11 2.72 -1.06
N VAL A 8 -2.45 3.86 -1.66
CA VAL A 8 -2.25 4.09 -3.10
C VAL A 8 -0.77 4.02 -3.46
N VAL A 9 0.08 4.76 -2.74
CA VAL A 9 1.52 4.79 -2.99
C VAL A 9 2.15 3.41 -2.74
N CYS A 10 1.77 2.72 -1.67
CA CYS A 10 2.31 1.40 -1.37
C CYS A 10 1.96 0.39 -2.46
N ALA A 11 0.68 0.31 -2.86
CA ALA A 11 0.27 -0.59 -3.93
C ALA A 11 0.91 -0.23 -5.27
N TYR A 12 0.98 1.06 -5.60
CA TYR A 12 1.57 1.51 -6.86
C TYR A 12 3.04 1.11 -6.98
N LEU A 13 3.86 1.40 -5.96
CA LEU A 13 5.29 1.08 -5.97
C LEU A 13 5.57 -0.43 -5.93
N LEU A 14 4.69 -1.22 -5.32
CA LEU A 14 4.79 -2.68 -5.32
C LEU A 14 4.42 -3.30 -6.67
N GLN A 15 3.49 -2.70 -7.41
CA GLN A 15 3.14 -3.10 -8.78
C GLN A 15 4.15 -2.57 -9.82
N HIS A 16 4.86 -1.48 -9.50
CA HIS A 16 5.83 -0.82 -10.38
C HIS A 16 7.18 -0.66 -9.67
N PRO A 17 7.89 -1.75 -9.34
CA PRO A 17 9.09 -1.70 -8.51
C PRO A 17 10.25 -0.89 -9.12
N ALA A 18 10.25 -0.66 -10.44
CA ALA A 18 11.21 0.24 -11.10
C ALA A 18 11.11 1.71 -10.60
N GLU A 19 9.96 2.10 -10.08
CA GLU A 19 9.71 3.44 -9.50
C GLU A 19 9.90 3.46 -7.98
N GLY A 20 10.08 2.30 -7.36
CA GLY A 20 10.27 2.12 -5.92
C GLY A 20 11.73 2.01 -5.52
N HIS A 21 12.01 2.26 -4.23
CA HIS A 21 13.28 1.91 -3.63
C HIS A 21 13.16 0.54 -2.95
N GLU A 22 13.98 -0.43 -3.35
CA GLU A 22 13.95 -1.82 -2.83
C GLU A 22 13.92 -1.89 -1.30
N LYS A 23 14.69 -1.01 -0.62
CA LYS A 23 14.73 -0.90 0.84
C LYS A 23 13.40 -0.58 1.52
N HIS A 24 12.38 -0.14 0.77
CA HIS A 24 11.06 0.23 1.27
C HIS A 24 9.95 -0.71 0.83
N LEU A 25 10.21 -1.65 -0.09
CA LEU A 25 9.17 -2.53 -0.62
C LEU A 25 8.60 -3.45 0.48
N ASP A 26 9.43 -3.96 1.39
CA ASP A 26 8.96 -4.80 2.50
C ASP A 26 7.97 -4.06 3.41
N VAL A 27 8.33 -2.85 3.86
CA VAL A 27 7.44 -2.07 4.72
C VAL A 27 6.16 -1.69 3.97
N GLN A 28 6.24 -1.33 2.68
CA GLN A 28 5.07 -1.04 1.85
C GLN A 28 4.14 -2.26 1.71
N PHE A 29 4.69 -3.46 1.60
CA PHE A 29 3.92 -4.70 1.55
C PHE A 29 3.19 -4.95 2.88
N ARG A 30 3.87 -4.73 4.01
CA ARG A 30 3.26 -4.85 5.35
C ARG A 30 2.22 -3.76 5.62
N TRP A 31 2.34 -2.58 5.02
CA TRP A 31 1.30 -1.54 5.05
C TRP A 31 0.00 -1.99 4.38
N LEU A 32 0.08 -2.70 3.26
CA LEU A 32 -1.11 -3.26 2.62
C LEU A 32 -1.73 -4.39 3.45
N GLN A 33 -0.92 -5.23 4.08
CA GLN A 33 -1.43 -6.24 5.01
C GLN A 33 -2.15 -5.58 6.22
N LEU A 34 -1.59 -4.50 6.79
CA LEU A 34 -2.25 -3.72 7.84
C LEU A 34 -3.61 -3.15 7.38
N LEU A 35 -3.67 -2.62 6.16
CA LEU A 35 -4.93 -2.13 5.59
C LEU A 35 -5.98 -3.25 5.50
N LEU A 36 -5.60 -4.42 5.01
CA LEU A 36 -6.54 -5.54 4.82
C LEU A 36 -6.96 -6.18 6.14
N ASP A 37 -6.10 -6.19 7.16
CA ASP A 37 -6.40 -6.75 8.49
C ASP A 37 -7.25 -5.81 9.35
N GLN A 38 -6.91 -4.50 9.37
CA GLN A 38 -7.47 -3.56 10.37
C GLN A 38 -8.16 -2.34 9.76
N GLY A 39 -8.18 -2.23 8.43
CA GLY A 39 -8.81 -1.13 7.72
C GLY A 39 -8.02 0.18 7.75
N ILE A 40 -8.60 1.16 7.07
CA ILE A 40 -7.97 2.44 6.77
C ILE A 40 -7.70 3.30 8.01
N ASP A 41 -8.49 3.17 9.08
CA ASP A 41 -8.28 3.97 10.29
C ASP A 41 -7.03 3.53 11.06
N ALA A 42 -6.70 2.23 11.04
CA ALA A 42 -5.45 1.72 11.60
C ALA A 42 -4.24 2.26 10.82
N VAL A 43 -4.35 2.29 9.49
CA VAL A 43 -3.33 2.85 8.61
C VAL A 43 -3.04 4.32 8.96
N ILE A 44 -4.10 5.12 9.13
CA ILE A 44 -3.97 6.54 9.49
C ILE A 44 -3.29 6.71 10.85
N ARG A 45 -3.66 5.91 11.86
CA ARG A 45 -3.04 5.97 13.20
C ARG A 45 -1.55 5.67 13.15
N VAL A 46 -1.15 4.61 12.45
CA VAL A 46 0.27 4.27 12.31
C VAL A 46 1.01 5.38 11.56
N ALA A 47 0.42 5.96 10.51
CA ALA A 47 1.07 7.00 9.72
C ALA A 47 1.30 8.26 10.56
N ALA A 48 0.30 8.68 11.34
CA ALA A 48 0.40 9.79 12.27
C ALA A 48 1.49 9.54 13.33
N HIS A 49 1.57 8.32 13.86
CA HIS A 49 2.63 7.93 14.80
C HIS A 49 4.02 8.08 14.18
N GLN A 50 4.23 7.56 12.96
CA GLN A 50 5.52 7.69 12.27
C GLN A 50 5.91 9.15 12.03
N VAL A 51 4.97 9.99 11.61
CA VAL A 51 5.20 11.43 11.40
C VAL A 51 5.60 12.11 12.70
N ALA A 52 4.89 11.85 13.80
CA ALA A 52 5.23 12.41 15.12
C ALA A 52 6.64 11.96 15.54
N ARG A 53 6.94 10.68 15.39
CA ARG A 53 8.24 10.08 15.77
C ARG A 53 9.42 10.72 15.01
N ASN A 54 9.23 10.95 13.71
CA ASN A 54 10.23 11.56 12.83
C ASN A 54 10.44 13.04 13.13
N ARG A 55 9.36 13.77 13.46
CA ARG A 55 9.43 15.20 13.82
C ARG A 55 10.30 15.45 15.06
N HIS A 56 10.33 14.50 15.99
CA HIS A 56 11.14 14.60 17.21
C HIS A 56 12.58 14.08 17.05
N ALA A 57 13.06 13.83 15.82
CA ALA A 57 14.39 13.29 15.49
C ALA A 57 14.78 12.03 16.29
N SER A 58 13.80 11.34 16.87
CA SER A 58 14.04 10.40 17.97
C SER A 58 14.76 9.12 17.55
N ARG A 59 14.63 8.68 16.28
CA ARG A 59 15.48 7.62 15.68
C ARG A 59 15.49 7.72 14.15
N GLN A 60 16.59 7.33 13.52
CA GLN A 60 16.67 7.12 12.07
C GLN A 60 16.01 5.77 11.72
N GLY A 61 14.83 5.79 11.07
CA GLY A 61 14.19 4.58 10.54
C GLY A 61 12.68 4.52 10.70
N TYR A 62 12.05 3.52 10.09
CA TYR A 62 10.63 3.24 10.29
C TYR A 62 10.42 2.52 11.62
N ASP A 63 9.40 2.88 12.40
CA ASP A 63 8.99 2.02 13.51
C ASP A 63 8.29 0.77 12.95
N MET A 64 8.93 -0.38 13.13
CA MET A 64 8.45 -1.66 12.60
C MET A 64 7.48 -2.39 13.52
N THR A 65 7.33 -1.93 14.78
CA THR A 65 6.48 -2.57 15.80
C THR A 65 5.06 -2.86 15.30
N PRO A 66 4.37 -1.94 14.57
CA PRO A 66 3.02 -2.20 14.07
C PRO A 66 2.94 -3.30 12.99
N PHE A 67 4.08 -3.70 12.42
CA PHE A 67 4.17 -4.61 11.29
C PHE A 67 4.78 -5.97 11.60
N GLU A 68 5.23 -6.21 12.83
CA GLU A 68 5.92 -7.44 13.22
C GLU A 68 5.06 -8.69 13.00
N ARG A 69 3.74 -8.58 13.15
CA ARG A 69 2.79 -9.68 12.92
C ARG A 69 2.52 -10.03 11.46
N TYR A 70 2.95 -9.19 10.51
CA TYR A 70 2.70 -9.40 9.09
C TYR A 70 3.88 -10.10 8.41
N ALA A 71 3.60 -10.82 7.33
CA ALA A 71 4.64 -11.53 6.60
C ALA A 71 5.56 -10.53 5.88
N PRO A 72 6.88 -10.80 5.82
CA PRO A 72 7.77 -10.04 4.94
C PRO A 72 7.37 -10.21 3.47
N LEU A 73 7.78 -9.28 2.63
CA LEU A 73 7.71 -9.45 1.19
C LEU A 73 8.58 -10.65 0.78
N PRO A 74 8.03 -11.71 0.14
CA PRO A 74 8.84 -12.83 -0.29
C PRO A 74 9.93 -12.38 -1.28
N PRO A 75 11.15 -12.95 -1.19
CA PRO A 75 12.19 -12.68 -2.18
C PRO A 75 11.73 -13.16 -3.56
N GLY A 76 12.28 -12.58 -4.63
CA GLY A 76 11.99 -13.01 -5.99
C GLY A 76 11.90 -11.87 -6.97
N ARG A 77 11.65 -12.21 -8.24
CA ARG A 77 11.51 -11.22 -9.32
C ARG A 77 10.26 -10.36 -9.14
N ALA A 78 10.26 -9.21 -9.80
CA ALA A 78 9.06 -8.41 -9.97
C ALA A 78 7.92 -9.28 -10.51
N ALA A 79 6.76 -9.23 -9.85
CA ALA A 79 5.55 -9.90 -10.25
C ALA A 79 4.79 -9.02 -11.23
N THR A 80 4.21 -9.66 -12.23
CA THR A 80 3.25 -9.11 -13.18
C THR A 80 1.87 -9.72 -12.93
N ASP A 81 0.89 -9.28 -13.72
CA ASP A 81 -0.43 -9.92 -13.82
C ASP A 81 -1.23 -9.87 -12.51
N PHE A 82 -1.22 -8.70 -11.86
CA PHE A 82 -2.08 -8.43 -10.71
C PHE A 82 -3.54 -8.47 -11.10
N GLY A 83 -4.39 -9.13 -10.29
CA GLY A 83 -5.84 -9.22 -10.54
C GLY A 83 -6.57 -7.88 -10.55
N ALA A 84 -5.96 -6.83 -9.97
CA ALA A 84 -6.41 -5.44 -10.05
C ALA A 84 -5.22 -4.48 -10.01
N SER A 85 -5.29 -3.42 -10.81
CA SER A 85 -4.27 -2.38 -10.90
C SER A 85 -4.90 -0.98 -11.03
N PHE A 86 -4.10 0.05 -10.83
CA PHE A 86 -4.53 1.43 -11.05
C PHE A 86 -4.89 1.73 -12.52
N SER A 87 -4.31 1.00 -13.48
CA SER A 87 -4.65 1.12 -14.89
C SER A 87 -6.02 0.55 -15.24
N ALA A 88 -6.59 -0.31 -14.39
CA ALA A 88 -7.94 -0.86 -14.55
C ALA A 88 -9.05 0.06 -13.97
N LEU A 89 -8.69 1.23 -13.42
CA LEU A 89 -9.68 2.17 -12.91
C LEU A 89 -10.51 2.75 -14.07
N PRO A 90 -11.83 2.92 -13.89
CA PRO A 90 -12.71 3.41 -14.95
C PRO A 90 -12.31 4.84 -15.38
N VAL A 91 -12.17 5.04 -16.69
CA VAL A 91 -11.86 6.34 -17.31
C VAL A 91 -12.98 6.71 -18.28
N VAL A 92 -13.53 7.91 -18.15
CA VAL A 92 -14.50 8.49 -19.08
C VAL A 92 -14.01 9.88 -19.49
N GLY A 93 -13.91 10.14 -20.80
CA GLY A 93 -13.45 11.44 -21.32
C GLY A 93 -12.01 11.79 -20.95
N GLY A 94 -11.14 10.79 -20.73
CA GLY A 94 -9.74 10.98 -20.34
C GLY A 94 -9.52 11.29 -18.85
N SER A 95 -10.56 11.20 -18.03
CA SER A 95 -10.45 11.37 -16.58
C SER A 95 -11.00 10.15 -15.83
N PHE A 96 -10.44 9.86 -14.65
CA PHE A 96 -10.97 8.79 -13.80
C PHE A 96 -12.39 9.11 -13.37
N VAL A 97 -13.26 8.10 -13.43
CA VAL A 97 -14.63 8.24 -12.93
C VAL A 97 -14.59 8.40 -11.42
N PHE A 98 -15.00 9.59 -10.96
CA PHE A 98 -15.22 9.86 -9.55
C PHE A 98 -16.70 9.65 -9.22
N ASP A 99 -17.01 8.49 -8.67
CA ASP A 99 -18.34 8.09 -8.18
C ASP A 99 -18.45 8.13 -6.66
N GLY A 100 -17.52 8.85 -6.02
CA GLY A 100 -17.56 9.19 -4.61
C GLY A 100 -16.46 8.53 -3.76
N PRO A 101 -16.29 9.01 -2.50
CA PRO A 101 -15.20 8.57 -1.63
C PRO A 101 -15.23 7.09 -1.25
N GLU A 102 -16.42 6.52 -1.12
CA GLU A 102 -16.63 5.13 -0.71
C GLU A 102 -16.28 4.16 -1.82
N ALA A 103 -16.77 4.43 -3.05
CA ALA A 103 -16.43 3.65 -4.22
C ALA A 103 -14.93 3.73 -4.56
N TYR A 104 -14.32 4.91 -4.41
CA TYR A 104 -12.87 5.04 -4.49
C TYR A 104 -12.17 4.17 -3.44
N GLY A 105 -12.59 4.21 -2.17
CA GLY A 105 -12.03 3.37 -1.11
C GLY A 105 -12.06 1.88 -1.43
N ARG A 106 -13.23 1.37 -1.87
CA ARG A 106 -13.38 -0.03 -2.30
C ARG A 106 -12.43 -0.42 -3.43
N ARG A 107 -12.21 0.47 -4.41
CA ARG A 107 -11.26 0.20 -5.49
C ARG A 107 -9.82 0.12 -4.98
N ILE A 108 -9.45 0.99 -4.04
CA ILE A 108 -8.11 0.95 -3.44
C ILE A 108 -7.92 -0.32 -2.61
N GLU A 109 -8.93 -0.75 -1.84
CA GLU A 109 -8.91 -2.02 -1.12
C GLU A 109 -8.77 -3.22 -2.06
N ALA A 110 -9.50 -3.23 -3.17
CA ALA A 110 -9.39 -4.29 -4.19
C ALA A 110 -7.99 -4.35 -4.83
N VAL A 111 -7.40 -3.20 -5.15
CA VAL A 111 -6.02 -3.12 -5.67
C VAL A 111 -5.02 -3.59 -4.61
N ALA A 112 -5.19 -3.20 -3.34
CA ALA A 112 -4.34 -3.65 -2.25
C ALA A 112 -4.42 -5.16 -2.04
N ALA A 113 -5.62 -5.73 -2.06
CA ALA A 113 -5.86 -7.17 -1.94
C ALA A 113 -5.18 -7.95 -3.07
N ALA A 114 -5.41 -7.55 -4.33
CA ALA A 114 -4.78 -8.19 -5.49
C ALA A 114 -3.25 -8.09 -5.46
N THR A 115 -2.73 -6.96 -4.95
CA THR A 115 -1.28 -6.78 -4.75
C THR A 115 -0.75 -7.75 -3.70
N VAL A 116 -1.40 -7.84 -2.54
CA VAL A 116 -0.95 -8.72 -1.46
C VAL A 116 -1.02 -10.18 -1.89
N GLU A 117 -2.15 -10.63 -2.43
CA GLU A 117 -2.35 -11.99 -2.92
C GLU A 117 -1.25 -12.41 -3.92
N ARG A 118 -1.01 -11.57 -4.93
CA ARG A 118 -0.03 -11.88 -5.97
C ARG A 118 1.40 -11.96 -5.44
N LEU A 119 1.74 -11.12 -4.46
CA LEU A 119 3.08 -11.03 -3.88
C LEU A 119 3.33 -12.08 -2.80
N SER A 120 2.32 -12.47 -2.04
CA SER A 120 2.40 -13.56 -1.07
C SER A 120 2.79 -14.90 -1.71
N GLY A 121 2.44 -15.11 -2.99
CA GLY A 121 2.80 -16.29 -3.77
C GLY A 121 4.11 -16.18 -4.56
N ARG A 122 4.93 -15.15 -4.34
CA ARG A 122 6.27 -15.07 -4.98
C ARG A 122 7.20 -16.13 -4.38
N THR A 123 7.94 -16.80 -5.27
CA THR A 123 9.06 -17.70 -4.97
C THR A 123 10.28 -17.28 -5.77
#